data_AF-A0A495J839-F1
#
_entry.id   AF-A0A495J839-F1
#
_cell.length_a   1.000
_cell.length_b   1.000
_cell.length_c   1.000
_cell.angle_alpha   90.00
_cell.angle_beta   90.00
_cell.angle_gamma   90.00
#
_symmetry.space_group_name_H-M   'P 1'
#
loop_
_entity.id
_entity.type
_entity.pdbx_description
1 polymer ?
#
loop_
_entity_poly.entity_id
_entity_poly.type
_entity_poly.pdbx_seq_one_letter_code
_entity_poly.pdbx_strand_id
1 'polypeptide(L)'
;MLIFDYRKEANMKTNLSDKNGIRTHKSVSPEEIIAAGGTTAFGIKSGKNNETLKKALKKSPKPEPFTEEEWGSLMEQMANDK
;
A
#
# COMPACT_ATOMS: atom_id res chain seq x y z
N MET A 1 -44.72 12.31 32.34
CA MET A 1 -44.21 11.12 31.65
C MET A 1 -44.27 11.42 30.16
N LEU A 2 -43.17 11.88 29.58
CA LEU A 2 -43.09 12.31 28.17
C LEU A 2 -42.56 11.17 27.32
N ILE A 3 -43.36 10.75 26.34
CA ILE A 3 -43.01 9.80 25.30
C ILE A 3 -42.04 10.53 24.35
N PHE A 4 -40.81 10.04 24.25
CA PHE A 4 -39.86 10.45 23.22
C PHE A 4 -39.59 9.26 22.30
N ASP A 5 -40.47 9.08 21.33
CA ASP A 5 -40.09 8.46 20.06
C ASP A 5 -39.23 9.47 19.30
N TYR A 6 -37.95 9.19 19.08
CA TYR A 6 -37.25 9.72 17.91
C TYR A 6 -36.01 8.89 17.55
N ARG A 7 -36.16 8.23 16.38
CA ARG A 7 -35.16 8.22 15.31
C ARG A 7 -34.02 7.20 15.38
N LYS A 8 -34.37 6.03 14.84
CA LYS A 8 -33.53 5.07 14.12
C LYS A 8 -32.70 5.76 13.01
N GLU A 9 -31.42 6.03 13.26
CA GLU A 9 -30.41 6.36 12.24
C GLU A 9 -29.22 5.42 12.52
N ALA A 10 -29.01 4.37 11.75
CA ALA A 10 -28.33 4.36 10.46
C ALA A 10 -27.15 3.40 10.62
N ASN A 11 -27.43 2.11 10.44
CA ASN A 11 -26.41 1.09 10.18
C ASN A 11 -25.65 1.54 8.92
N MET A 12 -24.51 2.20 9.10
CA MET A 12 -23.51 2.34 8.04
C MET A 12 -22.94 0.97 7.74
N LYS A 13 -23.68 0.18 6.95
CA LYS A 13 -23.09 -0.88 6.15
C LYS A 13 -22.25 -0.17 5.11
N THR A 14 -20.95 -0.10 5.33
CA THR A 14 -19.99 0.26 4.30
C THR A 14 -20.01 -0.86 3.26
N ASN A 15 -20.93 -0.75 2.30
CA ASN A 15 -20.86 -1.51 1.06
C ASN A 15 -19.61 -1.01 0.34
N LEU A 16 -18.48 -1.67 0.62
CA LEU A 16 -17.21 -1.52 -0.11
C LEU A 16 -17.28 -2.25 -1.48
N SER A 17 -18.45 -2.24 -2.11
CA SER A 17 -18.66 -2.63 -3.50
C SER A 17 -18.95 -1.35 -4.26
N ASP A 18 -18.32 -1.15 -5.40
CA ASP A 18 -18.68 -0.12 -6.38
C ASP A 18 -17.95 1.23 -6.26
N LYS A 19 -16.63 1.17 -6.02
CA LYS A 19 -15.75 2.11 -6.70
C LYS A 19 -14.88 1.33 -7.68
N ASN A 20 -15.28 1.38 -8.94
CA ASN A 20 -14.42 1.14 -10.11
C ASN A 20 -13.26 2.16 -10.12
N GLY A 21 -12.39 2.09 -9.12
CA GLY A 21 -11.05 2.64 -9.21
C GLY A 21 -10.35 1.80 -10.26
N ILE A 22 -10.35 2.28 -11.50
CA ILE A 22 -9.72 1.62 -12.64
C ILE A 22 -8.28 1.33 -12.21
N ARG A 23 -7.99 0.06 -11.90
CA ARG A 23 -6.63 -0.41 -11.67
C ARG A 23 -5.89 -0.21 -12.99
N THR A 24 -5.14 0.88 -13.08
CA THR A 24 -4.34 1.24 -14.26
C THR A 24 -3.16 0.31 -14.47
N HIS A 25 -2.83 -0.52 -13.47
CA HIS A 25 -1.69 -1.40 -13.45
C HIS A 25 -2.10 -2.80 -12.97
N LYS A 26 -1.48 -3.81 -13.58
CA LYS A 26 -1.64 -5.20 -13.16
C LYS A 26 -1.04 -5.36 -11.76
N SER A 27 -1.85 -5.84 -10.83
CA SER A 27 -1.40 -6.23 -9.49
C SER A 27 -1.10 -7.73 -9.49
N VAL A 28 -0.13 -8.12 -8.68
CA VAL A 28 0.44 -9.48 -8.65
C VAL A 28 0.57 -9.86 -7.19
N SER A 29 0.14 -11.07 -6.85
CA SER A 29 0.19 -11.59 -5.48
C SER A 29 1.62 -11.96 -5.05
N PRO A 30 1.94 -11.94 -3.75
CA PRO A 30 3.21 -12.43 -3.23
C PRO A 30 3.52 -13.88 -3.65
N GLU A 31 2.49 -14.73 -3.70
CA GLU A 31 2.59 -16.13 -4.10
C GLU A 31 3.04 -16.27 -5.56
N GLU A 32 2.50 -15.44 -6.46
CA GLU A 32 2.92 -15.38 -7.86
C GLU A 32 4.37 -14.90 -8.02
N ILE A 33 4.81 -13.96 -7.18
CA ILE A 33 6.19 -13.48 -7.17
C ILE A 33 7.14 -14.59 -6.71
N ILE A 34 6.78 -15.32 -5.65
CA ILE A 34 7.58 -16.44 -5.13
C ILE A 34 7.64 -17.57 -6.16
N ALA A 35 6.50 -17.96 -6.74
CA ALA A 35 6.42 -18.99 -7.78
C ALA A 35 7.18 -18.61 -9.06
N ALA A 36 7.29 -17.32 -9.37
CA ALA A 36 8.10 -16.84 -10.49
C ALA A 36 9.62 -16.94 -10.26
N GLY A 37 10.06 -17.28 -9.03
CA GLY A 37 11.45 -17.34 -8.61
C GLY A 37 11.90 -16.13 -7.78
N GLY A 38 10.97 -15.43 -7.14
CA GLY A 38 11.22 -14.20 -6.37
C GLY A 38 11.08 -12.91 -7.18
N THR A 39 11.23 -11.77 -6.50
CA THR A 39 11.00 -10.42 -7.06
C THR A 39 11.88 -10.11 -8.27
N THR A 40 13.14 -10.55 -8.26
CA THR A 40 14.08 -10.33 -9.35
C THR A 40 13.70 -11.12 -10.61
N ALA A 41 13.38 -12.40 -10.46
CA ALA A 41 12.97 -13.27 -11.58
C ALA A 41 11.61 -12.84 -12.14
N PHE A 42 10.68 -12.44 -11.27
CA PHE A 42 9.39 -11.86 -11.66
C PHE A 42 9.56 -10.56 -12.46
N GLY A 43 10.46 -9.67 -12.03
CA GLY A 43 10.75 -8.40 -12.71
C GLY A 43 11.28 -8.60 -14.14
N ILE A 44 12.21 -9.55 -14.31
CA ILE A 44 12.76 -9.91 -15.63
C ILE A 44 11.67 -10.52 -16.51
N LYS A 45 10.89 -11.50 -16.01
CA LYS A 45 9.79 -12.16 -16.75
C LYS A 45 8.67 -11.19 -17.14
N SER A 46 8.40 -10.18 -16.31
CA SER A 46 7.38 -9.17 -16.56
C SER A 46 7.81 -8.08 -17.55
N GLY A 47 9.00 -8.21 -18.15
CA GLY A 47 9.51 -7.23 -19.12
C GLY A 47 9.86 -5.87 -18.50
N LYS A 48 9.95 -5.77 -17.17
CA LYS A 48 10.40 -4.54 -16.51
C LYS A 48 11.90 -4.41 -16.74
N ASN A 49 12.27 -3.59 -17.72
CA ASN A 49 13.66 -3.34 -18.06
C ASN A 49 14.37 -2.61 -16.90
N ASN A 50 15.42 -3.25 -16.37
CA ASN A 50 16.28 -2.70 -15.33
C ASN A 50 16.87 -1.34 -15.70
N GLU A 51 17.06 -1.04 -16.99
CA GLU A 51 17.51 0.27 -17.44
C GLU A 51 16.47 1.38 -17.20
N THR A 52 15.20 1.09 -17.38
CA THR A 52 14.11 2.05 -17.14
C THR A 52 14.02 2.37 -15.65
N LEU A 53 14.18 1.36 -14.79
CA LEU A 53 14.28 1.55 -13.34
C LEU A 53 15.50 2.39 -12.97
N LYS A 54 16.68 2.08 -13.53
CA LYS A 54 17.89 2.88 -13.31
C LYS A 54 17.72 4.34 -13.75
N LYS A 55 17.07 4.59 -14.89
CA LYS A 55 16.76 5.96 -15.36
C LYS A 55 15.80 6.68 -14.42
N ALA A 56 14.75 6.00 -13.94
CA ALA A 56 13.79 6.55 -13.01
C ALA A 56 14.45 6.90 -11.66
N LEU A 57 15.27 6.00 -11.11
CA LEU A 57 16.02 6.22 -9.86
C LEU A 57 17.05 7.35 -9.98
N LYS A 58 17.69 7.51 -11.14
CA LYS A 58 18.59 8.66 -11.38
C LYS A 58 17.86 10.00 -11.46
N LYS A 59 16.59 9.98 -11.88
CA LYS A 59 15.74 11.17 -11.98
C LYS A 59 14.97 11.45 -10.69
N SER A 60 14.97 10.52 -9.72
CA SER A 60 14.23 10.73 -8.48
C SER A 60 14.83 11.90 -7.70
N PRO A 61 14.01 12.65 -6.96
CA PRO A 61 14.50 13.61 -5.99
C PRO A 61 15.51 12.96 -5.04
N LYS A 62 16.44 13.74 -4.50
CA LYS A 62 17.36 13.25 -3.49
C LYS A 62 16.51 12.74 -2.31
N PRO A 63 16.70 11.50 -1.86
CA PRO A 63 15.95 11.00 -0.73
C PRO A 63 16.24 11.88 0.47
N GLU A 64 15.19 12.35 1.13
CA GLU A 64 15.30 13.04 2.40
C GLU A 64 15.70 11.99 3.45
N PRO A 65 16.88 12.11 4.06
CA PRO A 65 17.25 11.20 5.13
C PRO A 65 16.31 11.43 6.30
N PHE A 66 15.81 10.34 6.88
CA PHE A 66 15.08 10.41 8.14
C PHE A 66 15.95 11.08 9.20
N THR A 67 15.33 11.94 10.01
CA THR A 67 15.99 12.43 11.20
C THR A 67 16.08 11.33 12.25
N GLU A 68 16.98 11.47 13.22
CA GLU A 68 17.13 10.50 14.31
C GLU A 68 15.83 10.34 15.12
N GLU A 69 15.05 11.42 15.22
CA GLU A 69 13.77 11.48 15.92
C GLU A 69 12.69 10.68 15.18
N GLU A 70 12.60 10.85 13.85
CA GLU A 70 11.67 10.08 13.01
C GLU A 70 12.03 8.60 13.01
N TRP A 71 13.32 8.28 13.01
CA TRP A 71 13.81 6.92 13.09
C TRP A 71 13.45 6.25 14.42
N GLY A 72 13.65 6.96 15.54
CA GLY A 72 13.27 6.48 16.87
C GLY A 72 11.76 6.21 16.98
N SER A 73 10.93 7.13 16.49
CA SER A 73 9.47 6.99 16.47
C SER A 73 9.01 5.78 15.65
N LEU A 74 9.62 5.57 14.47
CA LEU A 74 9.35 4.39 13.63
C LEU A 74 9.72 3.08 14.33
N MET A 75 10.86 3.04 15.02
CA MET A 75 11.30 1.86 15.75
C MET A 75 10.39 1.53 16.93
N GLU A 76 9.91 2.54 17.65
CA GLU A 76 8.95 2.36 18.73
C GLU A 76 7.60 1.82 18.23
N GLN A 77 7.08 2.37 17.12
CA GLN A 77 5.87 1.85 16.48
C GLN A 77 6.03 0.39 16.05
N MET A 78 7.17 0.04 15.44
CA MET A 78 7.46 -1.34 15.02
C MET A 78 7.57 -2.31 16.20
N ALA A 79 8.10 -1.86 17.33
CA ALA A 79 8.21 -2.66 18.54
C ALA A 79 6.84 -2.91 19.20
N ASN A 80 5.94 -1.93 19.10
CA ASN A 80 4.60 -1.97 19.71
C ASN A 80 3.54 -2.67 18.84
N ASP A 81 3.81 -2.89 17.55
CA ASP A 81 2.90 -3.59 16.61
C ASP A 81 3.00 -5.14 16.70
N LYS A 82 3.40 -5.66 17.86
CA LYS A 82 3.54 -7.11 18.16
C LYS A 82 2.36 -7.69 18.91
#